data_AF-A0A8T5HIV6-F1
#
_entry.id   AF-A0A8T5HIV6-F1
#
_cell.length_a   1.000
_cell.length_b   1.000
_cell.length_c   1.000
_cell.angle_alpha   90.00
_cell.angle_beta   90.00
_cell.angle_gamma   90.00
#
_symmetry.space_group_name_H-M   'P 1'
#
loop_
_entity.id
_entity.type
_entity.pdbx_description
1 polymer ?
#
loop_
_entity_poly.entity_id
_entity_poly.type
_entity_poly.pdbx_seq_one_letter_code
_entity_poly.pdbx_strand_id
1 'polypeptide(L)'
;MGIFGGQWYPHRVMKVVPLEVSNERVKEIISTDDYSKLPQNLKTILTQGILRTSKTQTTDYSILMSVTDYEDHNPLEGRTGVLLYQGEPVSVEIGGKEFVVEIKGVGCPDGDNTKTDDVIRSGYFGQSVKRFGCASESEGKRELENLELQRKENAKTFLEGDSVRAAGVFIYENDVDYGYSSDRQDQAYLIRLAPSNVRSSFNSNPAFPKPENREMLLAKTLGKHYAELAKLDGILLHSTIHPENILFTGSKYVLTDFADCRRLDQIEKPLDFLKQVLEKISEVPNFSEQAQNRFYETIATELNADWNIESGYEGFIDSIWRCFFAEKVFEIRKNNHEQYKKLDDFFTNDKLDIDEIEKEILEKKVEKISEYETSVENSKTYIGELNSRMTELILVGDNGELAKTKYPEHFDFQTGQDALDYIQSELNQKRGHLKGAEERYEESKTKIKLLYQAGSDFEKIFAADSSQVPFRLKGMVRSATHYLEMEIQVLSVLDTDEAKENLVAAQQNLEIANADLEDPIALMNKLRENKDYFNQLIELPYTK
;
A
#
# COMPACT_ATOMS: atom_id res chain seq x y z
N MET A 1 -22.23 -9.01 4.13
CA MET A 1 -22.47 -7.56 3.97
C MET A 1 -21.29 -6.82 4.60
N GLY A 2 -20.24 -6.59 3.83
CA GLY A 2 -19.06 -5.83 4.25
C GLY A 2 -19.05 -4.49 3.51
N ILE A 3 -19.05 -3.41 4.27
CA ILE A 3 -19.14 -2.02 3.83
C ILE A 3 -17.74 -1.58 3.37
N PHE A 4 -17.39 -1.86 2.11
CA PHE A 4 -16.18 -1.32 1.44
C PHE A 4 -16.41 -0.98 -0.04
N GLY A 5 -17.67 -0.77 -0.45
CA GLY A 5 -17.96 -0.14 -1.73
C GLY A 5 -17.75 1.36 -1.61
N GLY A 6 -16.70 1.90 -2.25
CA GLY A 6 -16.65 3.33 -2.53
C GLY A 6 -17.97 3.73 -3.20
N GLN A 7 -18.67 4.71 -2.64
CA GLN A 7 -19.92 5.17 -3.22
C GLN A 7 -19.63 5.70 -4.63
N TRP A 8 -20.11 4.97 -5.62
CA TRP A 8 -20.16 5.44 -7.00
C TRP A 8 -21.05 6.69 -7.02
N TYR A 9 -20.54 7.81 -7.55
CA TYR A 9 -21.28 9.05 -7.73
C TYR A 9 -21.90 9.07 -9.14
N PRO A 10 -23.20 8.73 -9.29
CA PRO A 10 -23.86 8.59 -10.59
C PRO A 10 -24.02 9.90 -11.38
N HIS A 11 -23.69 11.05 -10.78
CA HIS A 11 -23.98 12.38 -11.33
C HIS A 11 -22.71 13.10 -11.75
N ARG A 12 -22.09 12.64 -12.85
CA ARG A 12 -21.08 13.42 -13.56
C ARG A 12 -21.68 14.10 -14.77
N VAL A 13 -21.30 15.34 -14.98
CA VAL A 13 -21.66 16.13 -16.16
C VAL A 13 -20.41 16.44 -16.98
N MET A 14 -20.55 16.43 -18.30
CA MET A 14 -19.47 16.87 -19.17
C MET A 14 -19.45 18.41 -19.19
N LYS A 15 -18.32 19.02 -18.82
CA LYS A 15 -18.12 20.48 -18.87
C LYS A 15 -16.97 20.80 -19.82
N VAL A 16 -17.15 21.83 -20.64
CA VAL A 16 -16.06 22.43 -21.41
C VAL A 16 -15.37 23.43 -20.48
N VAL A 17 -14.10 23.18 -20.17
CA VAL A 17 -13.29 23.98 -19.26
C VAL A 17 -12.22 24.73 -20.08
N PRO A 18 -12.14 26.06 -19.98
CA PRO A 18 -11.11 26.84 -20.65
C PRO A 18 -9.70 26.41 -20.28
N LEU A 19 -8.75 26.53 -21.22
CA LEU A 19 -7.32 26.33 -20.96
C LEU A 19 -6.53 27.63 -21.14
N GLU A 20 -5.49 27.79 -20.34
CA GLU A 20 -4.47 28.83 -20.45
C GLU A 20 -3.07 28.23 -20.58
N VAL A 21 -2.15 28.96 -21.21
CA VAL A 21 -0.73 28.59 -21.19
C VAL A 21 -0.15 29.04 -19.85
N SER A 22 0.34 28.07 -19.10
CA SER A 22 0.94 28.32 -17.80
C SER A 22 2.47 28.34 -17.88
N ASN A 23 3.08 29.12 -16.99
CA ASN A 23 4.51 29.43 -16.98
C ASN A 23 5.33 28.43 -16.16
N GLU A 24 4.81 27.24 -15.82
CA GLU A 24 5.63 26.26 -15.11
C GLU A 24 6.84 25.85 -15.94
N ARG A 25 7.98 25.71 -15.26
CA ARG A 25 9.23 25.36 -15.92
C ARG A 25 9.27 23.86 -16.23
N VAL A 26 9.13 23.52 -17.50
CA VAL A 26 9.34 22.15 -18.00
C VAL A 26 10.81 21.78 -17.88
N LYS A 27 11.10 20.73 -17.11
CA LYS A 27 12.44 20.15 -16.89
C LYS A 27 12.81 19.17 -18.00
N GLU A 28 11.84 18.33 -18.37
CA GLU A 28 12.07 17.18 -19.23
C GLU A 28 10.84 16.96 -20.11
N ILE A 29 11.08 16.59 -21.37
CA ILE A 29 10.04 16.14 -22.30
C ILE A 29 10.48 14.78 -22.83
N ILE A 30 9.70 13.75 -22.55
CA ILE A 30 9.91 12.40 -23.10
C ILE A 30 8.83 12.18 -24.15
N SER A 31 9.21 12.31 -25.43
CA SER A 31 8.32 12.17 -26.58
C SER A 31 8.42 10.77 -27.20
N THR A 32 7.31 10.27 -27.74
CA THR A 32 7.26 9.05 -28.57
C THR A 32 7.23 9.41 -30.06
N ASP A 33 7.29 8.39 -30.93
CA ASP A 33 7.10 8.56 -32.37
C ASP A 33 5.76 9.25 -32.73
N ASP A 34 4.74 9.06 -31.89
CA ASP A 34 3.41 9.60 -32.09
C ASP A 34 3.37 11.12 -31.84
N TYR A 35 4.35 11.70 -31.13
CA TYR A 35 4.48 13.15 -30.94
C TYR A 35 4.54 13.92 -32.27
N SER A 36 5.19 13.33 -33.27
CA SER A 36 5.33 13.92 -34.60
C SER A 36 3.97 14.16 -35.29
N LYS A 37 2.96 13.37 -34.92
CA LYS A 37 1.60 13.39 -35.48
C LYS A 37 0.71 14.46 -34.87
N LEU A 38 1.12 15.06 -33.75
CA LEU A 38 0.35 16.14 -33.14
C LEU A 38 0.24 17.35 -34.08
N PRO A 39 -0.91 18.06 -34.07
CA PRO A 39 -1.11 19.29 -34.84
C PRO A 39 -0.02 20.33 -34.55
N GLN A 40 0.37 21.08 -35.59
CA GLN A 40 1.48 22.04 -35.48
C GLN A 40 1.17 23.17 -34.48
N ASN A 41 -0.07 23.65 -34.45
CA ASN A 41 -0.52 24.65 -33.48
C ASN A 41 -0.39 24.15 -32.03
N LEU A 42 -0.76 22.89 -31.77
CA LEU A 42 -0.61 22.29 -30.44
C LEU A 42 0.87 22.19 -30.04
N LYS A 43 1.72 21.68 -30.94
CA LYS A 43 3.17 21.61 -30.70
C LYS A 43 3.75 22.99 -30.41
N THR A 44 3.35 24.02 -31.16
CA THR A 44 3.79 25.41 -30.93
C THR A 44 3.37 25.91 -29.55
N ILE A 45 2.13 25.67 -29.12
CA ILE A 45 1.69 26.09 -27.78
C ILE A 45 2.47 25.37 -26.68
N LEU A 46 2.77 24.09 -26.85
CA LEU A 46 3.55 23.29 -25.90
C LEU A 46 5.03 23.73 -25.80
N THR A 47 5.54 24.50 -26.76
CA THR A 47 6.86 25.16 -26.63
C THR A 47 6.82 26.44 -25.80
N GLN A 48 5.65 27.00 -25.55
CA GLN A 48 5.46 28.23 -24.76
C GLN A 48 5.21 27.93 -23.28
N GLY A 49 4.70 26.73 -22.97
CA GLY A 49 4.38 26.27 -21.62
C GLY A 49 3.48 25.03 -21.68
N ILE A 50 2.89 24.64 -20.54
CA ILE A 50 1.85 23.60 -20.48
C ILE A 50 0.46 24.24 -20.47
N LEU A 51 -0.54 23.52 -20.98
CA LEU A 51 -1.93 23.98 -20.91
C LEU A 51 -2.53 23.61 -19.55
N ARG A 52 -3.11 24.59 -18.86
CA ARG A 52 -3.79 24.39 -17.58
C ARG A 52 -5.23 24.84 -17.64
N THR A 53 -6.10 24.18 -16.89
CA THR A 53 -7.47 24.67 -16.72
C THR A 53 -7.47 26.08 -16.13
N SER A 54 -8.38 26.91 -16.64
CA SER A 54 -8.50 28.32 -16.27
C SER A 54 -9.96 28.69 -16.02
N LYS A 55 -10.16 29.73 -15.20
CA LYS A 55 -11.47 30.37 -15.00
C LYS A 55 -11.90 31.19 -16.22
N THR A 56 -10.97 31.54 -17.10
CA THR A 56 -11.21 32.41 -18.25
C THR A 56 -10.62 31.83 -19.53
N GLN A 57 -11.29 32.03 -20.66
CA GLN A 57 -10.78 31.63 -21.97
C GLN A 57 -9.69 32.59 -22.43
N THR A 58 -8.42 32.15 -22.35
CA THR A 58 -7.25 32.92 -22.78
C THR A 58 -6.55 32.33 -24.00
N THR A 59 -6.92 31.11 -24.40
CA THR A 59 -6.43 30.42 -25.61
C THR A 59 -7.60 29.98 -26.49
N ASP A 60 -7.33 29.44 -27.68
CA ASP A 60 -8.35 28.74 -28.49
C ASP A 60 -8.63 27.31 -27.99
N TYR A 61 -7.89 26.87 -26.97
CA TYR A 61 -8.00 25.52 -26.42
C TYR A 61 -8.94 25.47 -25.21
N SER A 62 -9.69 24.40 -25.12
CA SER A 62 -10.46 24.02 -23.94
C SER A 62 -10.36 22.51 -23.74
N ILE A 63 -10.87 22.01 -22.63
CA ILE A 63 -10.88 20.59 -22.33
C ILE A 63 -12.29 20.14 -21.98
N LEU A 64 -12.77 19.07 -22.61
CA LEU A 64 -14.04 18.45 -22.29
C LEU A 64 -13.85 17.48 -21.13
N MET A 65 -14.15 17.91 -19.91
CA MET A 65 -13.92 17.13 -18.69
C MET A 65 -15.21 16.52 -18.15
N SER A 66 -15.10 15.32 -17.57
CA SER A 66 -16.17 14.72 -16.76
C SER A 66 -16.04 15.23 -15.32
N VAL A 67 -17.04 15.98 -14.86
CA VAL A 67 -17.02 16.69 -13.58
C VAL A 67 -18.14 16.17 -12.68
N THR A 68 -17.80 15.82 -11.43
CA THR A 68 -18.81 15.57 -10.40
C THR A 68 -19.35 16.92 -9.91
N ASP A 69 -20.64 17.18 -10.05
CA ASP A 69 -21.27 18.36 -9.42
C ASP A 69 -21.46 18.04 -7.94
N TYR A 70 -20.66 18.68 -7.07
CA TYR A 70 -20.85 18.62 -5.62
C TYR A 70 -21.73 19.80 -5.19
N GLU A 71 -22.88 19.49 -4.57
CA GLU A 71 -23.55 20.43 -3.68
C GLU A 71 -22.85 20.36 -2.31
N ASP A 72 -22.47 21.53 -1.77
CA ASP A 72 -21.80 21.78 -0.48
C ASP A 72 -20.32 21.36 -0.31
N HIS A 73 -19.45 22.37 -0.27
CA HIS A 73 -18.13 22.46 0.39
C HIS A 73 -16.95 21.56 -0.05
N ASN A 74 -17.09 20.66 -1.01
CA ASN A 74 -15.95 19.90 -1.58
C ASN A 74 -15.50 20.44 -2.96
N PRO A 75 -14.21 20.32 -3.33
CA PRO A 75 -13.74 20.77 -4.64
C PRO A 75 -14.37 19.97 -5.80
N LEU A 76 -14.61 20.64 -6.93
CA LEU A 76 -15.06 19.98 -8.16
C LEU A 76 -13.98 19.01 -8.63
N GLU A 77 -14.26 17.71 -8.57
CA GLU A 77 -13.37 16.69 -9.10
C GLU A 77 -13.63 16.50 -10.59
N GLY A 78 -12.59 16.76 -11.40
CA GLY A 78 -12.58 16.51 -12.84
C GLY A 78 -11.72 15.29 -13.18
N ARG A 79 -12.20 14.44 -14.09
CA ARG A 79 -11.39 13.38 -14.71
C ARG A 79 -11.00 13.76 -16.14
N THR A 80 -9.83 13.26 -16.57
CA THR A 80 -9.18 13.40 -17.90
C THR A 80 -10.15 13.84 -18.99
N GLY A 81 -9.85 14.98 -19.60
CA GLY A 81 -10.68 15.53 -20.65
C GLY A 81 -10.08 15.39 -22.05
N VAL A 82 -10.96 15.41 -23.04
CA VAL A 82 -10.57 15.49 -24.45
C VAL A 82 -10.19 16.93 -24.76
N LEU A 83 -9.02 17.14 -25.37
CA LEU A 83 -8.57 18.45 -25.81
C LEU A 83 -9.47 18.92 -26.95
N LEU A 84 -10.01 20.12 -26.80
CA LEU A 84 -10.79 20.80 -27.82
C LEU A 84 -10.01 22.00 -28.36
N TYR A 85 -10.08 22.22 -29.67
CA TYR A 85 -9.62 23.44 -30.31
C TYR A 85 -10.81 24.12 -30.98
N GLN A 86 -11.13 25.33 -30.54
CA GLN A 86 -12.31 26.09 -31.01
C GLN A 86 -13.63 25.31 -30.88
N GLY A 87 -13.75 24.49 -29.83
CA GLY A 87 -14.94 23.69 -29.52
C GLY A 87 -14.96 22.29 -30.13
N GLU A 88 -14.05 21.98 -31.06
CA GLU A 88 -13.98 20.68 -31.73
C GLU A 88 -12.89 19.78 -31.12
N PRO A 89 -13.12 18.46 -30.99
CA PRO A 89 -12.10 17.53 -30.52
C PRO A 89 -10.85 17.56 -31.39
N VAL A 90 -9.68 17.66 -30.75
CA VAL A 90 -8.40 17.48 -31.45
C VAL A 90 -8.18 15.99 -31.66
N SER A 91 -8.05 15.57 -32.92
CA SER A 91 -7.74 14.20 -33.29
C SER A 91 -6.47 14.08 -34.13
N VAL A 92 -5.86 12.89 -34.12
CA VAL A 92 -4.69 12.54 -34.93
C VAL A 92 -4.92 11.17 -35.58
N GLU A 93 -4.39 11.00 -36.80
CA GLU A 93 -4.44 9.72 -37.51
C GLU A 93 -3.10 8.97 -37.38
N ILE A 94 -3.15 7.73 -36.90
CA ILE A 94 -1.99 6.85 -36.74
C ILE A 94 -2.35 5.48 -37.30
N GLY A 95 -1.64 5.03 -38.34
CA GLY A 95 -1.88 3.71 -38.94
C GLY A 95 -3.30 3.55 -39.52
N GLY A 96 -3.92 4.63 -40.03
CA GLY A 96 -5.28 4.61 -40.55
C GLY A 96 -6.38 4.56 -39.47
N LYS A 97 -6.02 4.82 -38.21
CA LYS A 97 -6.93 4.91 -37.07
C LYS A 97 -6.90 6.30 -36.48
N GLU A 98 -8.08 6.82 -36.16
CA GLU A 98 -8.23 8.12 -35.51
C GLU A 98 -8.11 7.96 -33.98
N PHE A 99 -7.36 8.87 -33.36
CA PHE A 99 -7.24 8.98 -31.91
C PHE A 99 -7.57 10.40 -31.49
N VAL A 100 -8.41 10.56 -30.46
CA VAL A 100 -8.62 11.85 -29.80
C VAL A 100 -7.46 12.16 -28.85
N VAL A 101 -7.06 13.41 -28.80
CA VAL A 101 -6.03 13.89 -27.89
C VAL A 101 -6.66 14.12 -26.52
N GLU A 102 -6.17 13.43 -25.52
CA GLU A 102 -6.51 13.61 -24.11
C GLU A 102 -5.31 14.17 -23.35
N ILE A 103 -5.56 14.95 -22.30
CA ILE A 103 -4.51 15.45 -21.43
C ILE A 103 -4.76 14.99 -20.00
N LYS A 104 -3.79 14.28 -19.44
CA LYS A 104 -3.77 13.89 -18.02
C LYS A 104 -2.83 14.83 -17.26
N GLY A 105 -3.28 15.30 -16.11
CA GLY A 105 -2.59 16.35 -15.34
C GLY A 105 -2.90 17.78 -15.82
N VAL A 106 -4.02 18.01 -16.51
CA VAL A 106 -4.39 19.32 -17.07
C VAL A 106 -4.89 20.32 -16.03
N GLY A 107 -5.31 19.86 -14.85
CA GLY A 107 -5.84 20.72 -13.79
C GLY A 107 -7.28 20.40 -13.38
N CYS A 108 -7.86 21.30 -12.59
CA CYS A 108 -9.19 21.19 -12.00
C CYS A 108 -10.25 21.94 -12.82
N PRO A 109 -11.52 21.49 -12.85
CA PRO A 109 -12.58 22.13 -13.64
C PRO A 109 -12.87 23.60 -13.29
N ASP A 110 -12.54 24.03 -12.08
CA ASP A 110 -12.72 25.40 -11.60
C ASP A 110 -11.49 26.30 -11.83
N GLY A 111 -10.45 25.77 -12.47
CA GLY A 111 -9.18 26.46 -12.72
C GLY A 111 -8.29 26.63 -11.49
N ASP A 112 -8.66 26.09 -10.32
CA ASP A 112 -7.84 26.18 -9.12
C ASP A 112 -6.93 24.95 -8.97
N ASN A 113 -5.78 25.02 -9.62
CA ASN A 113 -4.79 23.94 -9.67
C ASN A 113 -3.87 23.89 -8.43
N THR A 114 -4.13 24.75 -7.43
CA THR A 114 -3.33 24.84 -6.20
C THR A 114 -3.92 24.06 -5.03
N LYS A 115 -5.16 23.55 -5.18
CA LYS A 115 -5.88 22.83 -4.14
C LYS A 115 -5.17 21.54 -3.73
N THR A 116 -5.09 21.33 -2.42
CA THR A 116 -4.60 20.11 -1.77
C THR A 116 -5.63 19.67 -0.74
N ASP A 117 -6.09 18.42 -0.80
CA ASP A 117 -6.87 17.81 0.29
C ASP A 117 -6.20 16.52 0.77
N ASP A 118 -6.45 16.21 2.05
CA ASP A 118 -6.30 14.87 2.61
C ASP A 118 -7.43 13.99 2.06
N VAL A 119 -7.17 13.32 0.94
CA VAL A 119 -8.18 12.44 0.35
C VAL A 119 -8.08 11.06 0.99
N ILE A 120 -9.06 10.72 1.84
CA ILE A 120 -9.38 9.33 2.16
C ILE A 120 -10.11 8.75 0.94
N ARG A 121 -9.36 8.26 -0.05
CA ARG A 121 -10.01 7.53 -1.15
C ARG A 121 -10.52 6.20 -0.60
N SER A 122 -11.82 5.95 -0.76
CA SER A 122 -12.39 4.63 -0.55
C SER A 122 -11.84 3.67 -1.62
N GLY A 123 -10.64 3.12 -1.38
CA GLY A 123 -9.96 2.15 -2.24
C GLY A 123 -8.42 2.14 -2.12
N TYR A 124 -7.91 1.04 -1.54
CA TYR A 124 -6.59 0.39 -1.68
C TYR A 124 -5.25 1.10 -1.31
N PHE A 125 -5.11 2.42 -1.34
CA PHE A 125 -3.76 3.05 -1.25
C PHE A 125 -3.49 3.93 0.00
N GLY A 126 -4.30 3.81 1.05
CA GLY A 126 -4.08 4.55 2.31
C GLY A 126 -4.39 6.06 2.21
N GLN A 127 -4.02 6.79 3.25
CA GLN A 127 -4.17 8.25 3.31
C GLN A 127 -3.01 8.92 2.57
N SER A 128 -3.30 9.90 1.72
CA SER A 128 -2.28 10.73 1.08
C SER A 128 -2.81 12.14 0.83
N VAL A 129 -1.96 13.15 1.09
CA VAL A 129 -2.19 14.51 0.64
C VAL A 129 -2.02 14.51 -0.88
N LYS A 130 -3.06 14.87 -1.64
CA LYS A 130 -2.97 14.96 -3.10
C LYS A 130 -3.35 16.34 -3.59
N ARG A 131 -2.57 16.86 -4.54
CA ARG A 131 -2.98 18.01 -5.36
C ARG A 131 -4.04 17.58 -6.35
N PHE A 132 -5.10 18.36 -6.46
CA PHE A 132 -6.13 18.09 -7.46
C PHE A 132 -5.64 18.48 -8.86
N GLY A 133 -6.08 17.73 -9.86
CA GLY A 133 -5.83 18.05 -11.27
C GLY A 133 -4.42 17.77 -11.80
N CYS A 134 -3.48 17.34 -10.95
CA CYS A 134 -2.10 17.02 -11.34
C CYS A 134 -1.82 15.51 -11.35
N ALA A 135 -0.89 15.07 -12.19
CA ALA A 135 -0.28 13.74 -12.10
C ALA A 135 1.12 13.86 -11.48
N SER A 136 1.53 12.88 -10.67
CA SER A 136 2.91 12.82 -10.18
C SER A 136 3.88 12.48 -11.31
N GLU A 137 5.15 12.90 -11.22
CA GLU A 137 6.20 12.45 -12.14
C GLU A 137 6.20 10.91 -12.29
N SER A 138 6.16 10.20 -11.17
CA SER A 138 6.19 8.72 -11.15
C SER A 138 5.00 8.07 -11.86
N GLU A 139 3.84 8.74 -11.83
CA GLU A 139 2.62 8.27 -12.49
C GLU A 139 2.72 8.49 -14.01
N GLY A 140 3.14 9.69 -14.43
CA GLY A 140 3.29 10.02 -15.85
C GLY A 140 4.36 9.19 -16.55
N LYS A 141 5.52 8.98 -15.92
CA LYS A 141 6.59 8.13 -16.46
C LYS A 141 6.13 6.69 -16.59
N ARG A 142 5.46 6.14 -15.56
CA ARG A 142 4.98 4.76 -15.58
C ARG A 142 3.89 4.52 -16.62
N GLU A 143 2.96 5.45 -16.81
CA GLU A 143 1.96 5.32 -17.88
C GLU A 143 2.64 5.28 -19.25
N LEU A 144 3.60 6.18 -19.50
CA LEU A 144 4.35 6.19 -20.77
C LEU A 144 5.14 4.90 -20.98
N GLU A 145 5.88 4.44 -19.98
CA GLU A 145 6.67 3.19 -20.03
C GLU A 145 5.79 1.97 -20.35
N ASN A 146 4.64 1.86 -19.71
CA ASN A 146 3.72 0.73 -19.90
C ASN A 146 3.03 0.75 -21.28
N LEU A 147 2.83 1.94 -21.87
CA LEU A 147 2.32 2.09 -23.23
C LEU A 147 3.40 1.75 -24.27
N GLU A 148 4.63 2.20 -24.05
CA GLU A 148 5.74 1.90 -24.95
C GLU A 148 6.21 0.44 -24.85
N LEU A 149 5.98 -0.23 -23.72
CA LEU A 149 6.12 -1.68 -23.60
C LEU A 149 5.18 -2.41 -24.57
N GLN A 150 3.89 -2.05 -24.58
CA GLN A 150 2.91 -2.61 -25.52
C GLN A 150 3.32 -2.38 -26.98
N ARG A 151 3.86 -1.20 -27.30
CA ARG A 151 4.40 -0.89 -28.65
C ARG A 151 5.57 -1.81 -28.99
N LYS A 152 6.58 -1.86 -28.13
CA LYS A 152 7.83 -2.61 -28.33
C LYS A 152 7.57 -4.10 -28.53
N GLU A 153 6.63 -4.65 -27.77
CA GLU A 153 6.31 -6.07 -27.78
C GLU A 153 5.19 -6.43 -28.75
N ASN A 154 4.78 -5.47 -29.62
CA ASN A 154 3.79 -5.71 -30.66
C ASN A 154 2.45 -6.24 -30.12
N ALA A 155 1.99 -5.72 -28.98
CA ALA A 155 0.68 -6.04 -28.44
C ALA A 155 -0.37 -5.82 -29.54
N LYS A 156 -1.12 -6.87 -29.88
CA LYS A 156 -2.13 -6.89 -30.93
C LYS A 156 -3.16 -5.76 -30.77
N THR A 157 -3.73 -5.57 -29.57
CA THR A 157 -4.71 -4.50 -29.31
C THR A 157 -4.08 -3.11 -29.52
N PHE A 158 -2.79 -2.94 -29.21
CA PHE A 158 -2.04 -1.72 -29.49
C PHE A 158 -1.83 -1.50 -30.99
N LEU A 159 -1.39 -2.53 -31.72
CA LEU A 159 -1.13 -2.50 -33.17
C LEU A 159 -2.42 -2.27 -33.99
N GLU A 160 -3.53 -2.87 -33.58
CA GLU A 160 -4.86 -2.68 -34.19
C GLU A 160 -5.42 -1.26 -33.99
N GLY A 161 -4.78 -0.47 -33.11
CA GLY A 161 -5.19 0.88 -32.75
C GLY A 161 -6.40 0.92 -31.81
N ASP A 162 -6.63 -0.17 -31.09
CA ASP A 162 -7.73 -0.30 -30.12
C ASP A 162 -7.28 0.04 -28.68
N SER A 163 -5.98 0.14 -28.38
CA SER A 163 -5.46 0.59 -27.08
C SER A 163 -5.12 2.08 -27.09
N VAL A 164 -5.08 2.70 -25.90
CA VAL A 164 -4.55 4.07 -25.75
C VAL A 164 -3.06 4.10 -26.09
N ARG A 165 -2.57 5.28 -26.47
CA ARG A 165 -1.16 5.58 -26.75
C ARG A 165 -0.75 6.86 -26.04
N ALA A 166 0.53 7.17 -26.01
CA ALA A 166 1.01 8.46 -25.54
C ALA A 166 1.85 9.13 -26.62
N ALA A 167 1.63 10.42 -26.84
CA ALA A 167 2.51 11.25 -27.66
C ALA A 167 3.75 11.69 -26.86
N GLY A 168 3.60 11.88 -25.54
CA GLY A 168 4.73 12.15 -24.66
C GLY A 168 4.29 12.61 -23.27
N VAL A 169 5.26 12.66 -22.36
CA VAL A 169 5.11 13.20 -21.01
C VAL A 169 6.06 14.38 -20.81
N PHE A 170 5.54 15.43 -20.17
CA PHE A 170 6.25 16.64 -19.82
C PHE A 170 6.38 16.66 -18.29
N ILE A 171 7.62 16.71 -17.79
CA ILE A 171 7.91 16.83 -16.36
C ILE A 171 8.26 18.28 -16.08
N TYR A 172 7.63 18.88 -15.08
CA TYR A 172 7.80 20.29 -14.75
C TYR A 172 8.02 20.53 -13.26
N GLU A 173 8.78 21.58 -12.97
CA GLU A 173 9.05 22.05 -11.62
C GLU A 173 7.79 22.48 -10.91
N ASN A 174 7.72 22.09 -9.65
CA ASN A 174 6.72 22.53 -8.72
C ASN A 174 7.30 23.65 -7.84
N ASP A 175 7.01 24.90 -8.20
CA ASP A 175 7.60 26.08 -7.55
C ASP A 175 6.86 26.54 -6.29
N VAL A 176 5.81 25.85 -5.84
CA VAL A 176 5.04 26.31 -4.68
C VAL A 176 5.47 25.57 -3.41
N ASP A 177 6.11 26.33 -2.53
CA ASP A 177 6.54 25.94 -1.19
C ASP A 177 5.36 26.02 -0.21
N TYR A 178 4.85 24.87 0.23
CA TYR A 178 3.66 24.77 1.09
C TYR A 178 3.99 24.39 2.54
N GLY A 179 5.24 24.57 2.98
CA GLY A 179 5.60 24.45 4.40
C GLY A 179 5.69 23.02 4.96
N TYR A 180 5.42 21.99 4.16
CA TYR A 180 5.79 20.60 4.45
C TYR A 180 7.11 20.29 3.74
N SER A 181 8.18 20.14 4.52
CA SER A 181 9.57 20.10 4.02
C SER A 181 9.95 18.88 3.17
N SER A 182 9.04 17.95 2.88
CA SER A 182 9.32 16.72 2.12
C SER A 182 8.78 16.70 0.68
N ASP A 183 7.86 17.60 0.28
CA ASP A 183 7.00 17.35 -0.89
C ASP A 183 7.16 18.36 -2.05
N ARG A 184 8.37 18.86 -2.29
CA ARG A 184 8.72 19.42 -3.61
C ARG A 184 8.89 18.28 -4.62
N GLN A 185 7.77 17.63 -4.97
CA GLN A 185 7.76 16.62 -6.01
C GLN A 185 7.40 17.27 -7.35
N ASP A 186 8.17 16.92 -8.37
CA ASP A 186 7.88 17.28 -9.75
C ASP A 186 6.56 16.63 -10.20
N GLN A 187 5.92 17.31 -11.15
CA GLN A 187 4.64 16.88 -11.68
C GLN A 187 4.78 16.46 -13.15
N ALA A 188 3.84 15.63 -13.59
CA ALA A 188 3.74 15.17 -14.96
C ALA A 188 2.51 15.76 -15.66
N TYR A 189 2.68 16.01 -16.95
CA TYR A 189 1.64 16.37 -17.90
C TYR A 189 1.75 15.41 -19.09
N LEU A 190 0.77 14.52 -19.24
CA LEU A 190 0.80 13.44 -20.22
C LEU A 190 -0.17 13.73 -21.36
N ILE A 191 0.34 13.75 -22.60
CA ILE A 191 -0.47 13.84 -23.81
C ILE A 191 -0.80 12.42 -24.26
N ARG A 192 -2.03 12.01 -23.98
CA ARG A 192 -2.56 10.69 -24.29
C ARG A 192 -3.35 10.74 -25.60
N LEU A 193 -3.30 9.66 -26.36
CA LEU A 193 -4.05 9.47 -27.59
C LEU A 193 -5.00 8.30 -27.37
N ALA A 194 -6.30 8.58 -27.34
CA ALA A 194 -7.31 7.59 -27.03
C ALA A 194 -8.13 7.24 -28.28
N PRO A 195 -8.39 5.94 -28.56
CA PRO A 195 -9.26 5.55 -29.67
C PRO A 195 -10.74 5.90 -29.41
N SER A 196 -11.08 6.20 -28.15
CA SER A 196 -12.40 6.62 -27.69
C SER A 196 -12.27 7.26 -26.31
N ASN A 197 -13.17 8.18 -25.99
CA ASN A 197 -13.36 8.73 -24.64
C ASN A 197 -14.59 8.13 -23.92
N VAL A 198 -15.31 7.21 -24.57
CA VAL A 198 -16.51 6.56 -24.03
C VAL A 198 -16.10 5.47 -23.05
N ARG A 199 -16.27 5.74 -21.75
CA ARG A 199 -15.99 4.80 -20.66
C ARG A 199 -17.19 3.90 -20.38
N SER A 200 -16.94 2.71 -19.85
CA SER A 200 -17.99 1.75 -19.50
C SER A 200 -18.90 2.24 -18.36
N SER A 201 -18.46 3.21 -17.56
CA SER A 201 -19.32 3.88 -16.59
C SER A 201 -20.48 4.65 -17.23
N PHE A 202 -20.35 5.08 -18.49
CA PHE A 202 -21.42 5.74 -19.25
C PHE A 202 -22.38 4.75 -19.93
N ASN A 203 -22.27 3.45 -19.67
CA ASN A 203 -23.08 2.41 -20.30
C ASN A 203 -24.59 2.62 -20.15
N SER A 204 -25.05 3.36 -19.14
CA SER A 204 -26.47 3.67 -18.95
C SER A 204 -26.96 4.89 -19.72
N ASN A 205 -26.06 5.70 -20.30
CA ASN A 205 -26.41 6.93 -20.98
C ASN A 205 -26.94 6.64 -22.41
N PRO A 206 -28.16 7.12 -22.76
CA PRO A 206 -28.79 6.85 -24.05
C PRO A 206 -28.09 7.51 -25.24
N ALA A 207 -27.21 8.49 -25.03
CA ALA A 207 -26.46 9.15 -26.08
C ALA A 207 -25.33 8.29 -26.66
N PHE A 208 -24.91 7.22 -25.96
CA PHE A 208 -23.84 6.34 -26.42
C PHE A 208 -24.39 5.07 -27.10
N PRO A 209 -23.64 4.50 -28.07
CA PRO A 209 -24.02 3.25 -28.71
C PRO A 209 -24.21 2.13 -27.69
N LYS A 210 -25.29 1.35 -27.86
CA LYS A 210 -25.57 0.16 -27.04
C LYS A 210 -25.31 -1.08 -27.88
N PRO A 211 -24.11 -1.69 -27.81
CA PRO A 211 -23.87 -2.93 -28.54
C PRO A 211 -24.83 -4.03 -28.05
N GLU A 212 -25.29 -4.86 -28.97
CA GLU A 212 -26.05 -6.06 -28.63
C GLU A 212 -25.22 -6.98 -27.73
N ASN A 213 -25.85 -7.58 -26.74
CA ASN A 213 -25.21 -8.46 -25.76
C ASN A 213 -23.95 -7.84 -25.11
N ARG A 214 -24.05 -6.54 -24.77
CA ARG A 214 -22.97 -5.71 -24.26
C ARG A 214 -22.11 -6.35 -23.18
N GLU A 215 -22.75 -6.96 -22.17
CA GLU A 215 -22.03 -7.56 -21.05
C GLU A 215 -21.12 -8.71 -21.51
N MET A 216 -21.57 -9.55 -22.44
CA MET A 216 -20.76 -10.62 -23.02
C MET A 216 -19.65 -10.08 -23.90
N LEU A 217 -19.90 -9.00 -24.65
CA LEU A 217 -18.88 -8.33 -25.44
C LEU A 217 -17.79 -7.75 -24.53
N LEU A 218 -18.17 -7.05 -23.45
CA LEU A 218 -17.24 -6.53 -22.44
C LEU A 218 -16.43 -7.66 -21.82
N ALA A 219 -17.08 -8.70 -21.31
CA ALA A 219 -16.44 -9.86 -20.71
C ALA A 219 -15.37 -10.48 -21.62
N LYS A 220 -15.75 -10.75 -22.88
CA LYS A 220 -14.86 -11.38 -23.87
C LYS A 220 -13.71 -10.47 -24.29
N THR A 221 -13.96 -9.20 -24.54
CA THR A 221 -12.93 -8.29 -25.07
C THR A 221 -11.96 -7.83 -23.97
N LEU A 222 -12.48 -7.54 -22.79
CA LEU A 222 -11.69 -7.19 -21.63
C LEU A 222 -10.84 -8.36 -21.14
N GLY A 223 -11.41 -9.58 -21.09
CA GLY A 223 -10.67 -10.78 -20.71
C GLY A 223 -9.52 -11.09 -21.68
N LYS A 224 -9.76 -10.94 -23.00
CA LYS A 224 -8.71 -11.06 -24.02
C LYS A 224 -7.60 -10.04 -23.84
N HIS A 225 -7.97 -8.77 -23.62
CA HIS A 225 -6.98 -7.71 -23.45
C HIS A 225 -6.18 -7.90 -22.15
N TYR A 226 -6.81 -8.30 -21.03
CA TYR A 226 -6.08 -8.61 -19.80
C TYR A 226 -5.08 -9.75 -20.01
N ALA A 227 -5.50 -10.84 -20.65
CA ALA A 227 -4.62 -11.98 -20.93
C ALA A 227 -3.51 -11.63 -21.92
N GLU A 228 -3.77 -10.75 -22.88
CA GLU A 228 -2.74 -10.22 -23.78
C GLU A 228 -1.66 -9.44 -23.02
N LEU A 229 -2.05 -8.53 -22.11
CA LEU A 229 -1.11 -7.77 -21.29
C LEU A 229 -0.27 -8.71 -20.39
N ALA A 230 -0.88 -9.76 -19.85
CA ALA A 230 -0.20 -10.78 -19.06
C ALA A 230 0.76 -11.67 -19.89
N LYS A 231 0.61 -11.71 -21.23
CA LYS A 231 1.47 -12.48 -22.14
C LYS A 231 2.64 -11.69 -22.71
N LEU A 232 2.73 -10.40 -22.40
CA LEU A 232 3.90 -9.58 -22.69
C LEU A 232 5.13 -10.12 -21.94
N ASP A 233 6.33 -10.00 -22.49
CA ASP A 233 7.59 -10.40 -21.85
C ASP A 233 7.79 -9.64 -20.52
N GLY A 234 7.42 -8.36 -20.48
CA GLY A 234 7.38 -7.58 -19.24
C GLY A 234 6.20 -7.88 -18.30
N ILE A 235 5.32 -8.83 -18.66
CA ILE A 235 4.08 -9.28 -18.00
C ILE A 235 3.38 -8.14 -17.27
N LEU A 236 2.52 -7.43 -18.00
CA LEU A 236 1.85 -6.26 -17.50
C LEU A 236 0.49 -6.64 -16.89
N LEU A 237 0.31 -6.38 -15.60
CA LEU A 237 -0.93 -6.64 -14.88
C LEU A 237 -1.60 -5.35 -14.47
N HIS A 238 -2.86 -5.18 -14.89
CA HIS A 238 -3.62 -3.98 -14.62
C HIS A 238 -4.27 -4.05 -13.23
N SER A 239 -3.88 -3.19 -12.28
CA SER A 239 -4.33 -3.29 -10.87
C SER A 239 -5.77 -2.84 -10.62
N THR A 240 -6.40 -2.17 -11.58
CA THR A 240 -7.73 -1.55 -11.41
C THR A 240 -8.68 -1.93 -12.54
N ILE A 241 -9.48 -2.99 -12.39
CA ILE A 241 -10.58 -3.30 -13.32
C ILE A 241 -11.82 -2.51 -12.88
N HIS A 242 -11.78 -1.20 -13.08
CA HIS A 242 -12.86 -0.29 -12.70
C HIS A 242 -13.58 0.23 -13.95
N PRO A 243 -14.91 0.48 -13.91
CA PRO A 243 -15.68 0.94 -15.07
C PRO A 243 -15.13 2.19 -15.77
N GLU A 244 -14.54 3.08 -15.00
CA GLU A 244 -13.88 4.28 -15.53
C GLU A 244 -12.57 3.96 -16.27
N ASN A 245 -11.88 2.86 -15.95
CA ASN A 245 -10.64 2.47 -16.60
C ASN A 245 -10.90 1.53 -17.79
N ILE A 246 -12.14 1.46 -18.27
CA ILE A 246 -12.53 0.62 -19.40
C ILE A 246 -13.14 1.52 -20.49
N LEU A 247 -12.52 1.55 -21.67
CA LEU A 247 -12.98 2.30 -22.84
C LEU A 247 -13.73 1.40 -23.81
N PHE A 248 -14.80 1.92 -24.40
CA PHE A 248 -15.49 1.30 -25.53
C PHE A 248 -14.99 1.93 -26.84
N THR A 249 -14.31 1.16 -27.68
CA THR A 249 -13.72 1.61 -28.96
C THR A 249 -14.72 1.64 -30.12
N GLY A 250 -16.02 1.50 -29.83
CA GLY A 250 -17.07 1.33 -30.84
C GLY A 250 -17.33 -0.14 -31.21
N SER A 251 -16.36 -1.04 -31.00
CA SER A 251 -16.53 -2.47 -31.29
C SER A 251 -16.04 -3.40 -30.16
N LYS A 252 -15.16 -2.92 -29.27
CA LYS A 252 -14.57 -3.71 -28.19
C LYS A 252 -14.45 -2.86 -26.92
N TYR A 253 -14.23 -3.53 -25.79
CA TYR A 253 -13.84 -2.89 -24.53
C TYR A 253 -12.36 -3.15 -24.24
N VAL A 254 -11.64 -2.11 -23.84
CA VAL A 254 -10.20 -2.15 -23.53
C VAL A 254 -9.89 -1.44 -22.22
N LEU A 255 -8.80 -1.82 -21.55
CA LEU A 255 -8.28 -1.11 -20.38
C LEU A 255 -7.62 0.20 -20.78
N THR A 256 -7.63 1.17 -19.86
CA THR A 256 -6.94 2.47 -19.95
C THR A 256 -6.36 2.81 -18.57
N ASP A 257 -5.65 3.94 -18.47
CA ASP A 257 -4.98 4.36 -17.23
C ASP A 257 -3.79 3.46 -16.87
N PHE A 258 -2.89 3.26 -17.83
CA PHE A 258 -1.76 2.35 -17.72
C PHE A 258 -0.73 2.75 -16.65
N ALA A 259 -0.91 3.89 -15.96
CA ALA A 259 -0.21 4.19 -14.71
C ALA A 259 -0.54 3.19 -13.58
N ASP A 260 -1.73 2.57 -13.63
CA ASP A 260 -2.20 1.57 -12.67
C ASP A 260 -1.66 0.16 -12.99
N CYS A 261 -0.98 -0.03 -14.12
CA CYS A 261 -0.36 -1.30 -14.41
C CYS A 261 0.95 -1.49 -13.63
N ARG A 262 1.16 -2.72 -13.19
CA ARG A 262 2.40 -3.20 -12.56
C ARG A 262 2.98 -4.31 -13.42
N ARG A 263 4.30 -4.34 -13.53
CA ARG A 263 4.98 -5.51 -14.07
C ARG A 263 5.00 -6.61 -13.02
N LEU A 264 4.97 -7.88 -13.44
CA LEU A 264 4.93 -9.01 -12.51
C LEU A 264 6.11 -9.01 -11.52
N ASP A 265 7.29 -8.59 -11.97
CA ASP A 265 8.51 -8.48 -11.15
C ASP A 265 8.41 -7.42 -10.03
N GLN A 266 7.53 -6.43 -10.19
CA GLN A 266 7.29 -5.36 -9.21
C GLN A 266 6.23 -5.73 -8.17
N ILE A 267 5.57 -6.88 -8.29
CA ILE A 267 4.49 -7.30 -7.39
C ILE A 267 5.06 -8.26 -6.36
N GLU A 268 5.06 -7.84 -5.09
CA GLU A 268 5.55 -8.67 -3.98
C GLU A 268 4.75 -9.96 -3.85
N LYS A 269 3.40 -9.88 -3.84
CA LYS A 269 2.49 -11.02 -3.71
C LYS A 269 1.62 -11.20 -4.96
N PRO A 270 2.13 -11.80 -6.05
CA PRO A 270 1.39 -11.93 -7.30
C PRO A 270 0.06 -12.66 -7.17
N LEU A 271 -0.01 -13.75 -6.39
CA LEU A 271 -1.26 -14.49 -6.22
C LEU A 271 -2.33 -13.63 -5.52
N ASP A 272 -1.98 -12.99 -4.41
CA ASP A 272 -2.88 -12.10 -3.68
C ASP A 272 -3.32 -10.91 -4.54
N PHE A 273 -2.41 -10.37 -5.34
CA PHE A 273 -2.71 -9.32 -6.30
C PHE A 273 -3.77 -9.79 -7.31
N LEU A 274 -3.60 -10.97 -7.92
CA LEU A 274 -4.57 -11.53 -8.86
C LEU A 274 -5.94 -11.75 -8.19
N LYS A 275 -5.96 -12.27 -6.95
CA LYS A 275 -7.17 -12.43 -6.12
C LYS A 275 -7.90 -11.10 -5.88
N GLN A 276 -7.17 -10.04 -5.59
CA GLN A 276 -7.79 -8.75 -5.30
C GLN A 276 -8.27 -8.01 -6.55
N VAL A 277 -7.58 -8.19 -7.68
CA VAL A 277 -7.82 -7.39 -8.89
C VAL A 277 -8.91 -8.02 -9.75
N LEU A 278 -8.88 -9.34 -9.94
CA LEU A 278 -9.82 -10.01 -10.84
C LEU A 278 -11.20 -10.20 -10.21
N GLU A 279 -11.32 -10.14 -8.88
CA GLU A 279 -12.61 -10.13 -8.17
C GLU A 279 -13.42 -8.86 -8.50
N LYS A 280 -12.74 -7.73 -8.71
CA LYS A 280 -13.36 -6.42 -8.97
C LYS A 280 -14.15 -6.33 -10.27
N ILE A 281 -14.02 -7.31 -11.17
CA ILE A 281 -14.89 -7.36 -12.36
C ILE A 281 -16.38 -7.40 -11.97
N SER A 282 -16.69 -7.94 -10.80
CA SER A 282 -18.06 -7.95 -10.24
C SER A 282 -18.60 -6.56 -9.89
N GLU A 283 -17.72 -5.55 -9.74
CA GLU A 283 -18.10 -4.16 -9.48
C GLU A 283 -18.53 -3.42 -10.76
N VAL A 284 -18.34 -4.01 -11.95
CA VAL A 284 -18.75 -3.38 -13.21
C VAL A 284 -20.30 -3.29 -13.27
N PRO A 285 -20.89 -2.09 -13.47
CA PRO A 285 -22.34 -1.92 -13.45
C PRO A 285 -23.06 -2.80 -14.48
N ASN A 286 -24.10 -3.50 -14.01
CA ASN A 286 -24.92 -4.42 -14.81
C ASN A 286 -24.11 -5.60 -15.41
N PHE A 287 -23.08 -6.07 -14.71
CA PHE A 287 -22.27 -7.20 -15.15
C PHE A 287 -22.77 -8.51 -14.50
N SER A 288 -23.54 -9.29 -15.26
CA SER A 288 -24.17 -10.52 -14.76
C SER A 288 -23.15 -11.60 -14.37
N GLU A 289 -23.58 -12.57 -13.56
CA GLU A 289 -22.75 -13.75 -13.22
C GLU A 289 -22.32 -14.52 -14.48
N GLN A 290 -23.20 -14.62 -15.49
CA GLN A 290 -22.85 -15.23 -16.77
C GLN A 290 -21.71 -14.45 -17.46
N ALA A 291 -21.72 -13.11 -17.39
CA ALA A 291 -20.68 -12.27 -17.97
C ALA A 291 -19.36 -12.40 -17.21
N GLN A 292 -19.41 -12.50 -15.88
CA GLN A 292 -18.25 -12.76 -15.02
C GLN A 292 -17.60 -14.10 -15.36
N ASN A 293 -18.38 -15.17 -15.42
CA ASN A 293 -17.89 -16.48 -15.83
C ASN A 293 -17.29 -16.45 -17.24
N ARG A 294 -17.91 -15.71 -18.17
CA ARG A 294 -17.37 -15.55 -19.52
C ARG A 294 -16.04 -14.78 -19.55
N PHE A 295 -15.89 -13.77 -18.70
CA PHE A 295 -14.65 -13.01 -18.56
C PHE A 295 -13.52 -13.91 -18.07
N TYR A 296 -13.78 -14.70 -17.03
CA TYR A 296 -12.80 -15.61 -16.49
C TYR A 296 -12.44 -16.77 -17.43
N GLU A 297 -13.45 -17.40 -18.06
CA GLU A 297 -13.26 -18.42 -19.10
C GLU A 297 -12.37 -17.89 -20.23
N THR A 298 -12.59 -16.63 -20.62
CA THR A 298 -11.80 -16.00 -21.68
C THR A 298 -10.34 -15.81 -21.25
N ILE A 299 -10.07 -15.33 -20.03
CA ILE A 299 -8.70 -15.22 -19.52
C ILE A 299 -8.04 -16.60 -19.44
N ALA A 300 -8.71 -17.57 -18.83
CA ALA A 300 -8.18 -18.93 -18.68
C ALA A 300 -7.82 -19.55 -20.03
N THR A 301 -8.74 -19.47 -21.01
CA THR A 301 -8.50 -19.95 -22.38
C THR A 301 -7.28 -19.27 -23.01
N GLU A 302 -7.19 -17.95 -22.89
CA GLU A 302 -6.08 -17.18 -23.49
C GLU A 302 -4.74 -17.45 -22.82
N LEU A 303 -4.73 -17.83 -21.54
CA LEU A 303 -3.53 -18.19 -20.78
C LEU A 303 -3.25 -19.71 -20.77
N ASN A 304 -4.01 -20.50 -21.54
CA ASN A 304 -3.94 -21.97 -21.57
C ASN A 304 -4.13 -22.62 -20.18
N ALA A 305 -5.06 -22.09 -19.39
CA ALA A 305 -5.46 -22.63 -18.10
C ALA A 305 -6.86 -23.28 -18.17
N ASP A 306 -7.11 -24.25 -17.30
CA ASP A 306 -8.38 -24.96 -17.24
C ASP A 306 -9.40 -24.20 -16.37
N TRP A 307 -10.57 -23.86 -16.92
CA TRP A 307 -11.64 -23.25 -16.13
C TRP A 307 -12.88 -24.14 -16.09
N ASN A 308 -13.36 -24.46 -14.88
CA ASN A 308 -14.69 -25.02 -14.64
C ASN A 308 -15.52 -24.03 -13.81
N ILE A 309 -16.70 -23.67 -14.31
CA ILE A 309 -17.65 -22.78 -13.64
C ILE A 309 -18.02 -23.24 -12.22
N GLU A 310 -18.08 -24.56 -11.97
CA GLU A 310 -18.42 -25.12 -10.66
C GLU A 310 -17.35 -24.84 -9.59
N SER A 311 -16.12 -24.57 -10.00
CA SER A 311 -15.02 -24.24 -9.10
C SER A 311 -15.03 -22.78 -8.60
N GLY A 312 -15.89 -21.94 -9.21
CA GLY A 312 -16.06 -20.54 -8.85
C GLY A 312 -14.79 -19.71 -9.03
N TYR A 313 -14.78 -18.54 -8.37
CA TYR A 313 -13.68 -17.58 -8.45
C TYR A 313 -12.35 -18.12 -7.89
N GLU A 314 -12.37 -18.88 -6.79
CA GLU A 314 -11.12 -19.43 -6.25
C GLU A 314 -10.50 -20.47 -7.19
N GLY A 315 -11.32 -21.35 -7.78
CA GLY A 315 -10.83 -22.35 -8.73
C GLY A 315 -10.24 -21.73 -10.00
N PHE A 316 -10.77 -20.59 -10.44
CA PHE A 316 -10.15 -19.78 -11.49
C PHE A 316 -8.71 -19.40 -11.18
N ILE A 317 -8.53 -18.78 -10.01
CA ILE A 317 -7.30 -18.13 -9.62
C ILE A 317 -6.25 -19.20 -9.44
N ASP A 318 -6.62 -20.28 -8.76
CA ASP A 318 -5.77 -21.46 -8.63
C ASP A 318 -5.36 -22.00 -10.00
N SER A 319 -6.28 -22.05 -10.97
CA SER A 319 -5.96 -22.54 -12.32
C SER A 319 -4.98 -21.64 -13.07
N ILE A 320 -5.27 -20.34 -13.22
CA ILE A 320 -4.36 -19.42 -13.93
C ILE A 320 -3.02 -19.27 -13.19
N TRP A 321 -3.02 -19.40 -11.86
CA TRP A 321 -1.80 -19.38 -11.07
C TRP A 321 -0.92 -20.59 -11.43
N ARG A 322 -1.48 -21.79 -11.32
CA ARG A 322 -0.77 -23.06 -11.58
C ARG A 322 -0.30 -23.17 -13.03
N CYS A 323 -1.17 -22.84 -13.98
CA CYS A 323 -0.92 -23.09 -15.41
C CYS A 323 -0.10 -21.98 -16.09
N PHE A 324 -0.01 -20.78 -15.51
CA PHE A 324 0.64 -19.65 -16.17
C PHE A 324 1.53 -18.83 -15.24
N PHE A 325 0.99 -18.26 -14.16
CA PHE A 325 1.73 -17.25 -13.39
C PHE A 325 2.85 -17.81 -12.51
N ALA A 326 2.66 -18.96 -11.87
CA ALA A 326 3.65 -19.53 -10.96
C ALA A 326 4.98 -19.82 -11.68
N GLU A 327 4.92 -20.37 -12.90
CA GLU A 327 6.11 -20.61 -13.72
C GLU A 327 6.82 -19.30 -14.06
N LYS A 328 6.07 -18.25 -14.46
CA LYS A 328 6.65 -16.94 -14.76
C LYS A 328 7.27 -16.27 -13.55
N VAL A 329 6.62 -16.35 -12.38
CA VAL A 329 7.17 -15.84 -11.13
C VAL A 329 8.46 -16.58 -10.77
N PHE A 330 8.45 -17.91 -10.87
CA PHE A 330 9.64 -18.73 -10.63
C PHE A 330 10.81 -18.33 -11.54
N GLU A 331 10.58 -18.19 -12.84
CA GLU A 331 11.61 -17.78 -13.80
C GLU A 331 12.13 -16.35 -13.54
N ILE A 332 11.25 -15.41 -13.21
CA ILE A 332 11.64 -14.03 -12.86
C ILE A 332 12.53 -14.03 -11.61
N ARG A 333 12.11 -14.75 -10.56
CA ARG A 333 12.85 -14.80 -9.28
C ARG A 333 14.18 -15.53 -9.42
N LYS A 334 14.22 -16.62 -10.21
CA LYS A 334 15.44 -17.33 -10.57
C LYS A 334 16.44 -16.41 -11.30
N ASN A 335 15.99 -15.71 -12.33
CA ASN A 335 16.87 -14.87 -13.17
C ASN A 335 17.29 -13.56 -12.48
N ASN A 336 16.50 -13.07 -11.53
CA ASN A 336 16.78 -11.86 -10.74
C ASN A 336 17.10 -12.19 -9.28
N HIS A 337 17.67 -13.37 -9.01
CA HIS A 337 17.90 -13.85 -7.65
C HIS A 337 18.68 -12.83 -6.80
N GLU A 338 19.63 -12.10 -7.38
CA GLU A 338 20.38 -11.04 -6.67
C GLU A 338 19.52 -9.83 -6.26
N GLN A 339 18.46 -9.50 -7.01
CA GLN A 339 17.53 -8.41 -6.66
C GLN A 339 16.53 -8.86 -5.59
N TYR A 340 16.07 -10.11 -5.64
CA TYR A 340 15.22 -10.70 -4.59
C TYR A 340 16.01 -11.08 -3.33
N LYS A 341 17.33 -11.24 -3.43
CA LYS A 341 18.26 -11.30 -2.29
C LYS A 341 18.24 -10.00 -1.46
N LYS A 342 17.75 -8.88 -2.04
CA LYS A 342 17.64 -7.60 -1.34
C LYS A 342 16.41 -7.48 -0.45
N LEU A 343 16.22 -8.47 0.42
CA LEU A 343 15.79 -8.15 1.79
C LEU A 343 16.80 -7.21 2.48
N ASP A 344 18.00 -7.03 1.90
CA ASP A 344 19.01 -6.03 2.24
C ASP A 344 18.43 -4.64 2.54
N ASP A 345 17.47 -4.04 1.84
CA ASP A 345 17.05 -2.67 2.24
C ASP A 345 16.35 -2.63 3.61
N PHE A 346 15.77 -3.76 4.05
CA PHE A 346 15.25 -3.98 5.40
C PHE A 346 16.34 -4.43 6.40
N PHE A 347 17.44 -5.01 5.92
CA PHE A 347 18.49 -5.66 6.73
C PHE A 347 19.89 -4.99 6.70
N THR A 348 20.17 -4.06 5.79
CA THR A 348 21.51 -3.47 5.53
C THR A 348 21.63 -2.00 5.86
N ASN A 349 20.53 -1.25 5.96
CA ASN A 349 20.64 0.15 6.40
C ASN A 349 21.04 0.26 7.89
N ASP A 350 20.72 -0.76 8.68
CA ASP A 350 21.36 -0.99 9.97
C ASP A 350 22.12 -2.31 9.86
N LYS A 351 23.44 -2.29 9.63
CA LYS A 351 24.28 -3.46 9.95
C LYS A 351 23.91 -3.84 11.39
N LEU A 352 23.34 -5.02 11.60
CA LEU A 352 23.00 -5.45 12.96
C LEU A 352 24.28 -5.50 13.78
N ASP A 353 24.45 -4.49 14.63
CA ASP A 353 25.44 -4.53 15.67
C ASP A 353 24.82 -5.28 16.83
N ILE A 354 25.18 -6.57 16.93
CA ILE A 354 24.75 -7.43 18.01
C ILE A 354 25.11 -6.81 19.37
N ASP A 355 26.23 -6.10 19.45
CA ASP A 355 26.66 -5.41 20.67
C ASP A 355 25.70 -4.24 21.01
N GLU A 356 25.16 -3.55 20.00
CA GLU A 356 24.16 -2.49 20.17
C GLU A 356 22.81 -3.05 20.65
N ILE A 357 22.37 -4.18 20.09
CA ILE A 357 21.15 -4.87 20.52
C ILE A 357 21.27 -5.34 21.96
N GLU A 358 22.40 -5.93 22.33
CA GLU A 358 22.68 -6.34 23.71
C GLU A 358 22.70 -5.16 24.67
N LYS A 359 23.26 -4.03 24.24
CA LYS A 359 23.25 -2.78 24.97
C LYS A 359 21.82 -2.24 25.17
N GLU A 360 20.98 -2.22 24.13
CA GLU A 360 19.59 -1.76 24.22
C GLU A 360 18.78 -2.60 25.22
N ILE A 361 18.97 -3.93 25.20
CA ILE A 361 18.33 -4.85 26.15
C ILE A 361 18.78 -4.54 27.59
N LEU A 362 20.08 -4.29 27.79
CA LEU A 362 20.63 -3.96 29.11
C LEU A 362 20.09 -2.63 29.61
N GLU A 363 20.04 -1.60 28.77
CA GLU A 363 19.50 -0.27 29.07
C GLU A 363 18.03 -0.36 29.52
N LYS A 364 17.18 -1.08 28.77
CA LYS A 364 15.77 -1.32 29.13
C LYS A 364 15.60 -2.04 30.47
N LYS A 365 16.50 -2.97 30.80
CA LYS A 365 16.48 -3.65 32.11
C LYS A 365 16.87 -2.71 33.23
N VAL A 366 17.89 -1.87 33.03
CA VAL A 366 18.29 -0.85 34.02
C VAL A 366 17.15 0.14 34.27
N GLU A 367 16.48 0.59 33.21
CA GLU A 367 15.29 1.46 33.30
C GLU A 367 14.18 0.80 34.13
N LYS A 368 13.83 -0.45 33.82
CA LYS A 368 12.80 -1.21 34.56
C LYS A 368 13.14 -1.43 36.04
N ILE A 369 14.42 -1.59 36.38
CA ILE A 369 14.85 -1.61 37.79
C ILE A 369 14.63 -0.25 38.45
N SER A 370 14.95 0.85 37.76
CA SER A 370 14.72 2.19 38.27
C SER A 370 13.23 2.46 38.52
N GLU A 371 12.36 1.96 37.64
CA GLU A 371 10.90 2.01 37.84
C GLU A 371 10.46 1.23 39.08
N TYR A 372 10.98 0.00 39.27
CA TYR A 372 10.68 -0.79 40.46
C TYR A 372 11.23 -0.17 41.75
N GLU A 373 12.43 0.42 41.70
CA GLU A 373 13.00 1.18 42.82
C GLU A 373 12.11 2.35 43.22
N THR A 374 11.69 3.13 42.23
CA THR A 374 10.77 4.25 42.41
C THR A 374 9.43 3.77 42.99
N SER A 375 8.92 2.63 42.52
CA SER A 375 7.69 2.01 43.03
C SER A 375 7.80 1.59 44.50
N VAL A 376 8.94 1.01 44.90
CA VAL A 376 9.26 0.65 46.29
C VAL A 376 9.33 1.91 47.16
N GLU A 377 10.04 2.95 46.72
CA GLU A 377 10.22 4.19 47.48
C GLU A 377 8.91 4.95 47.66
N ASN A 378 8.10 5.05 46.61
CA ASN A 378 6.75 5.62 46.67
C ASN A 378 5.86 4.85 47.64
N SER A 379 5.94 3.52 47.64
CA SER A 379 5.17 2.67 48.55
C SER A 379 5.59 2.85 50.01
N LYS A 380 6.90 2.99 50.28
CA LYS A 380 7.44 3.28 51.63
C LYS A 380 7.00 4.64 52.12
N THR A 381 7.08 5.66 51.27
CA THR A 381 6.64 7.03 51.58
C THR A 381 5.15 7.05 51.94
N TYR A 382 4.31 6.43 51.11
CA TYR A 382 2.87 6.37 51.34
C TYR A 382 2.50 5.61 52.62
N ILE A 383 3.19 4.49 52.92
CA ILE A 383 3.01 3.77 54.20
C ILE A 383 3.41 4.67 55.38
N GLY A 384 4.48 5.46 55.26
CA GLY A 384 4.89 6.44 56.25
C GLY A 384 3.81 7.49 56.53
N GLU A 385 3.22 8.04 55.47
CA GLU A 385 2.10 8.99 55.56
C GLU A 385 0.88 8.36 56.25
N LEU A 386 0.48 7.15 55.85
CA LEU A 386 -0.64 6.43 56.46
C LEU A 386 -0.40 6.14 57.96
N ASN A 387 0.81 5.77 58.36
CA ASN A 387 1.14 5.59 59.79
C ASN A 387 1.06 6.91 60.58
N SER A 388 1.48 8.03 59.98
CA SER A 388 1.32 9.35 60.58
C SER A 388 -0.16 9.70 60.76
N ARG A 389 -0.96 9.50 59.71
CA ARG A 389 -2.42 9.71 59.74
C ARG A 389 -3.11 8.83 60.78
N MET A 390 -2.73 7.56 60.88
CA MET A 390 -3.24 6.64 61.90
C MET A 390 -2.92 7.14 63.32
N THR A 391 -1.71 7.65 63.54
CA THR A 391 -1.30 8.22 64.83
C THR A 391 -2.14 9.46 65.18
N GLU A 392 -2.42 10.31 64.20
CA GLU A 392 -3.29 11.47 64.39
C GLU A 392 -4.74 11.10 64.71
N LEU A 393 -5.28 10.06 64.06
CA LEU A 393 -6.64 9.58 64.31
C LEU A 393 -6.77 8.91 65.69
N ILE A 394 -5.74 8.21 66.15
CA ILE A 394 -5.73 7.65 67.52
C ILE A 394 -5.88 8.78 68.56
N LEU A 395 -5.33 9.97 68.30
CA LEU A 395 -5.47 11.15 69.16
C LEU A 395 -6.85 11.82 69.08
N VAL A 396 -7.58 11.61 67.97
CA VAL A 396 -8.95 12.11 67.76
C VAL A 396 -9.98 11.29 68.56
N GLY A 397 -9.71 10.00 68.81
CA GLY A 397 -10.64 9.09 69.48
C GLY A 397 -11.92 8.85 68.67
N ASP A 398 -13.04 8.51 69.31
CA ASP A 398 -14.31 8.16 68.63
C ASP A 398 -15.06 9.34 67.99
N ASN A 399 -14.46 10.54 67.95
CA ASN A 399 -15.12 11.73 67.42
C ASN A 399 -15.12 11.75 65.88
N GLY A 400 -16.18 11.18 65.28
CA GLY A 400 -16.35 11.09 63.83
C GLY A 400 -16.35 12.46 63.10
N GLU A 401 -16.88 13.52 63.71
CA GLU A 401 -16.87 14.88 63.13
C GLU A 401 -15.44 15.45 63.04
N LEU A 402 -14.63 15.22 64.07
CA LEU A 402 -13.23 15.65 64.07
C LEU A 402 -12.38 14.81 63.10
N ALA A 403 -12.68 13.52 62.95
CA ALA A 403 -12.07 12.66 61.93
C ALA A 403 -12.41 13.12 60.50
N LYS A 404 -13.66 13.47 60.21
CA LYS A 404 -14.09 14.04 58.92
C LYS A 404 -13.40 15.36 58.61
N THR A 405 -13.20 16.21 59.62
CA THR A 405 -12.50 17.50 59.45
C THR A 405 -11.03 17.29 59.05
N LYS A 406 -10.39 16.24 59.55
CA LYS A 406 -9.01 15.90 59.22
C LYS A 406 -8.85 15.15 57.89
N TYR A 407 -9.89 14.45 57.42
CA TYR A 407 -9.89 13.65 56.19
C TYR A 407 -11.14 13.94 55.34
N PRO A 408 -11.25 15.17 54.80
CA PRO A 408 -12.44 15.63 54.10
C PRO A 408 -12.74 14.86 52.81
N GLU A 409 -11.76 14.13 52.25
CA GLU A 409 -11.92 13.26 51.09
C GLU A 409 -12.78 12.00 51.36
N HIS A 410 -13.09 11.68 52.63
CA HIS A 410 -13.87 10.50 53.01
C HIS A 410 -15.06 10.89 53.92
N PHE A 411 -16.21 11.15 53.29
CA PHE A 411 -17.41 11.68 53.95
C PHE A 411 -18.20 10.66 54.80
N ASP A 412 -17.85 9.37 54.70
CA ASP A 412 -18.68 8.26 55.19
C ASP A 412 -18.32 7.76 56.60
N PHE A 413 -17.28 8.31 57.24
CA PHE A 413 -16.90 7.89 58.59
C PHE A 413 -17.96 8.29 59.62
N GLN A 414 -18.62 7.32 60.28
CA GLN A 414 -19.62 7.60 61.32
C GLN A 414 -18.96 7.77 62.70
N THR A 415 -17.80 7.15 62.88
CA THR A 415 -16.99 7.17 64.10
C THR A 415 -15.51 7.34 63.77
N GLY A 416 -14.69 7.69 64.76
CA GLY A 416 -13.23 7.65 64.61
C GLY A 416 -12.68 6.24 64.35
N GLN A 417 -13.38 5.21 64.83
CA GLN A 417 -13.03 3.81 64.57
C GLN A 417 -13.18 3.43 63.09
N ASP A 418 -14.21 3.93 62.40
CA ASP A 418 -14.39 3.67 60.97
C ASP A 418 -13.22 4.22 60.14
N ALA A 419 -12.71 5.40 60.52
CA ALA A 419 -11.55 6.01 59.88
C ALA A 419 -10.26 5.21 60.17
N LEU A 420 -10.11 4.68 61.39
CA LEU A 420 -8.98 3.82 61.76
C LEU A 420 -9.01 2.49 60.98
N ASP A 421 -10.16 1.85 60.88
CA ASP A 421 -10.32 0.58 60.16
C ASP A 421 -10.04 0.75 58.65
N TYR A 422 -10.48 1.87 58.07
CA TYR A 422 -10.16 2.24 56.69
C TYR A 422 -8.65 2.39 56.47
N ILE A 423 -7.98 3.22 57.28
CA ILE A 423 -6.52 3.42 57.16
C ILE A 423 -5.77 2.11 57.40
N GLN A 424 -6.23 1.28 58.34
CA GLN A 424 -5.63 -0.03 58.61
C GLN A 424 -5.78 -0.99 57.42
N SER A 425 -6.91 -0.96 56.74
CA SER A 425 -7.15 -1.72 55.50
C SER A 425 -6.23 -1.24 54.37
N GLU A 426 -6.15 0.07 54.13
CA GLU A 426 -5.24 0.64 53.13
C GLU A 426 -3.77 0.34 53.44
N LEU A 427 -3.36 0.43 54.71
CA LEU A 427 -2.03 0.05 55.18
C LEU A 427 -1.72 -1.41 54.84
N ASN A 428 -2.66 -2.32 55.09
CA ASN A 428 -2.48 -3.73 54.80
C ASN A 428 -2.37 -4.00 53.29
N GLN A 429 -3.21 -3.34 52.47
CA GLN A 429 -3.12 -3.43 51.02
C GLN A 429 -1.79 -2.90 50.49
N LYS A 430 -1.37 -1.72 50.96
CA LYS A 430 -0.12 -1.07 50.53
C LYS A 430 1.11 -1.82 51.00
N ARG A 431 1.10 -2.42 52.20
CA ARG A 431 2.15 -3.36 52.65
C ARG A 431 2.24 -4.59 51.75
N GLY A 432 1.11 -5.12 51.30
CA GLY A 432 1.06 -6.20 50.31
C GLY A 432 1.68 -5.79 48.97
N HIS A 433 1.36 -4.59 48.47
CA HIS A 433 1.95 -4.05 47.25
C HIS A 433 3.45 -3.77 47.39
N LEU A 434 3.88 -3.20 48.52
CA LEU A 434 5.30 -2.97 48.83
C LEU A 434 6.05 -4.30 48.81
N LYS A 435 5.57 -5.32 49.50
CA LYS A 435 6.20 -6.64 49.52
C LYS A 435 6.36 -7.22 48.10
N GLY A 436 5.30 -7.18 47.28
CA GLY A 436 5.38 -7.64 45.90
C GLY A 436 6.31 -6.80 45.01
N ALA A 437 6.40 -5.49 45.27
CA ALA A 437 7.34 -4.61 44.57
C ALA A 437 8.80 -4.85 44.99
N GLU A 438 9.06 -5.06 46.29
CA GLU A 438 10.37 -5.42 46.83
C GLU A 438 10.84 -6.78 46.31
N GLU A 439 9.95 -7.78 46.26
CA GLU A 439 10.24 -9.09 45.66
C GLU A 439 10.65 -8.95 44.18
N ARG A 440 9.89 -8.20 43.37
CA ARG A 440 10.22 -7.94 41.95
C ARG A 440 11.51 -7.13 41.77
N TYR A 441 11.76 -6.17 42.65
CA TYR A 441 12.96 -5.34 42.65
C TYR A 441 14.21 -6.16 42.96
N GLU A 442 14.18 -6.97 44.03
CA GLU A 442 15.31 -7.83 44.41
C GLU A 442 15.55 -8.96 43.41
N GLU A 443 14.49 -9.53 42.83
CA GLU A 443 14.60 -10.49 41.73
C GLU A 443 15.29 -9.85 40.52
N SER A 444 14.87 -8.65 40.14
CA SER A 444 15.44 -7.92 39.00
C SER A 444 16.90 -7.48 39.26
N LYS A 445 17.23 -7.01 40.47
CA LYS A 445 18.61 -6.70 40.89
C LYS A 445 19.51 -7.90 40.82
N THR A 446 19.03 -9.05 41.29
CA THR A 446 19.77 -10.31 41.21
C THR A 446 20.03 -10.69 39.75
N LYS A 447 19.01 -10.56 38.88
CA LYS A 447 19.14 -10.78 37.43
C LYS A 447 20.14 -9.84 36.75
N ILE A 448 20.17 -8.54 37.07
CA ILE A 448 21.14 -7.58 36.52
C ILE A 448 22.55 -7.78 37.08
N LYS A 449 22.68 -8.09 38.37
CA LYS A 449 23.98 -8.39 38.95
C LYS A 449 24.61 -9.63 38.31
N LEU A 450 23.79 -10.65 38.01
CA LEU A 450 24.21 -11.79 37.22
C LEU A 450 24.61 -11.36 35.79
N LEU A 451 23.87 -10.46 35.13
CA LEU A 451 24.24 -9.95 33.80
C LEU A 451 25.61 -9.26 33.77
N TYR A 452 25.90 -8.38 34.74
CA TYR A 452 27.19 -7.67 34.80
C TYR A 452 28.36 -8.56 35.22
N GLN A 453 28.12 -9.57 36.07
CA GLN A 453 29.15 -10.52 36.48
C GLN A 453 29.45 -11.57 35.41
N ALA A 454 28.47 -11.85 34.56
CA ALA A 454 28.51 -12.89 33.56
C ALA A 454 28.74 -12.31 32.16
N GLY A 455 29.69 -11.40 31.99
CA GLY A 455 30.06 -10.85 30.66
C GLY A 455 30.39 -11.89 29.57
N SER A 456 30.41 -13.19 29.91
CA SER A 456 30.55 -14.35 29.03
C SER A 456 29.31 -15.28 28.94
N ASP A 457 28.19 -14.95 29.58
CA ASP A 457 27.06 -15.86 29.85
C ASP A 457 25.69 -15.14 29.65
N PHE A 458 25.65 -14.05 28.86
CA PHE A 458 24.44 -13.30 28.48
C PHE A 458 23.31 -14.22 27.97
N GLU A 459 23.70 -15.27 27.25
CA GLU A 459 22.86 -16.35 26.72
C GLU A 459 22.01 -17.03 27.80
N LYS A 460 22.57 -17.35 28.98
CA LYS A 460 21.80 -18.02 30.06
C LYS A 460 20.72 -17.14 30.67
N ILE A 461 20.92 -15.83 30.67
CA ILE A 461 20.00 -14.87 31.28
C ILE A 461 18.91 -14.44 30.28
N PHE A 462 19.24 -14.46 28.99
CA PHE A 462 18.27 -14.31 27.92
C PHE A 462 17.30 -15.51 27.86
N ALA A 463 17.77 -16.73 28.17
CA ALA A 463 16.96 -17.97 28.15
C ALA A 463 15.79 -17.94 29.12
N ALA A 464 16.01 -17.29 30.26
CA ALA A 464 15.05 -17.20 31.34
C ALA A 464 13.90 -16.21 31.04
N ASP A 465 13.97 -15.43 29.95
CA ASP A 465 12.97 -14.43 29.59
C ASP A 465 12.86 -14.26 28.06
N SER A 466 12.49 -15.34 27.36
CA SER A 466 12.30 -15.39 25.90
C SER A 466 11.24 -14.41 25.36
N SER A 467 10.45 -13.78 26.25
CA SER A 467 9.48 -12.75 25.87
C SER A 467 10.15 -11.47 25.32
N GLN A 468 11.43 -11.26 25.62
CA GLN A 468 12.15 -9.99 25.43
C GLN A 468 12.99 -9.89 24.15
N VAL A 469 12.78 -10.78 23.17
CA VAL A 469 13.46 -10.65 21.85
C VAL A 469 13.22 -9.25 21.29
N PRO A 470 14.29 -8.52 20.90
CA PRO A 470 14.17 -7.25 20.21
C PRO A 470 13.16 -7.34 19.07
N PHE A 471 12.30 -6.31 18.97
CA PHE A 471 11.33 -6.17 17.89
C PHE A 471 11.99 -6.33 16.52
N ARG A 472 13.24 -5.85 16.38
CA ARG A 472 14.07 -5.98 15.18
C ARG A 472 14.30 -7.45 14.80
N LEU A 473 14.83 -8.29 15.70
CA LEU A 473 15.10 -9.72 15.42
C LEU A 473 13.83 -10.49 15.08
N LYS A 474 12.75 -10.29 15.83
CA LYS A 474 11.43 -10.87 15.51
C LYS A 474 10.92 -10.41 14.14
N GLY A 475 11.14 -9.15 13.80
CA GLY A 475 10.83 -8.59 12.48
C GLY A 475 11.61 -9.31 11.38
N MET A 476 12.91 -9.52 11.57
CA MET A 476 13.75 -10.20 10.57
C MET A 476 13.34 -11.64 10.33
N VAL A 477 13.13 -12.42 11.40
CA VAL A 477 12.71 -13.81 11.26
C VAL A 477 11.33 -13.88 10.59
N ARG A 478 10.40 -12.99 10.95
CA ARG A 478 9.09 -12.90 10.28
C ARG A 478 9.21 -12.56 8.80
N SER A 479 10.11 -11.66 8.42
CA SER A 479 10.36 -11.34 7.00
C SER A 479 10.94 -12.54 6.25
N ALA A 480 11.88 -13.29 6.86
CA ALA A 480 12.44 -14.51 6.27
C ALA A 480 11.37 -15.62 6.13
N THR A 481 10.60 -15.88 7.19
CA THR A 481 9.42 -16.76 7.17
C THR A 481 8.47 -16.37 6.06
N HIS A 482 8.13 -15.08 5.97
CA HIS A 482 7.21 -14.58 4.97
C HIS A 482 7.70 -14.80 3.53
N TYR A 483 8.98 -14.53 3.28
CA TYR A 483 9.60 -14.79 1.99
C TYR A 483 9.55 -16.30 1.63
N LEU A 484 9.91 -17.17 2.57
CA LEU A 484 9.91 -18.62 2.36
C LEU A 484 8.50 -19.17 2.12
N GLU A 485 7.48 -18.67 2.83
CA GLU A 485 6.07 -19.01 2.58
C GLU A 485 5.64 -18.63 1.15
N MET A 486 6.06 -17.46 0.68
CA MET A 486 5.79 -17.02 -0.68
C MET A 486 6.51 -17.87 -1.74
N GLU A 487 7.74 -18.29 -1.48
CA GLU A 487 8.46 -19.24 -2.35
C GLU A 487 7.77 -20.60 -2.39
N ILE A 488 7.40 -21.14 -1.23
CA ILE A 488 6.66 -22.41 -1.14
C ILE A 488 5.35 -22.35 -1.94
N GLN A 489 4.63 -21.22 -1.89
CA GLN A 489 3.40 -21.03 -2.67
C GLN A 489 3.63 -21.11 -4.19
N VAL A 490 4.75 -20.58 -4.69
CA VAL A 490 5.13 -20.69 -6.10
C VAL A 490 5.60 -22.10 -6.43
N LEU A 491 6.49 -22.67 -5.62
CA LEU A 491 7.17 -23.93 -5.90
C LEU A 491 6.24 -25.15 -5.76
N SER A 492 5.27 -25.11 -4.84
CA SER A 492 4.35 -26.23 -4.56
C SER A 492 3.42 -26.60 -5.70
N VAL A 493 3.29 -25.72 -6.70
CA VAL A 493 2.43 -25.95 -7.87
C VAL A 493 3.19 -26.31 -9.14
N LEU A 494 4.53 -26.28 -9.11
CA LEU A 494 5.38 -26.56 -10.26
C LEU A 494 5.84 -28.03 -10.24
N ASP A 495 5.76 -28.68 -11.40
CA ASP A 495 6.16 -30.08 -11.57
C ASP A 495 7.52 -30.22 -12.27
N THR A 496 8.50 -29.42 -11.85
CA THR A 496 9.90 -29.54 -12.32
C THR A 496 10.78 -30.07 -11.21
N ASP A 497 11.83 -30.82 -11.56
CA ASP A 497 12.78 -31.36 -10.57
C ASP A 497 13.45 -30.22 -9.78
N GLU A 498 13.82 -29.14 -10.46
CA GLU A 498 14.40 -27.95 -9.83
C GLU A 498 13.43 -27.29 -8.84
N ALA A 499 12.15 -27.13 -9.19
CA ALA A 499 11.17 -26.55 -8.26
C ALA A 499 10.95 -27.45 -7.04
N LYS A 500 10.96 -28.78 -7.21
CA LYS A 500 10.86 -29.73 -6.10
C LYS A 500 12.06 -29.66 -5.15
N GLU A 501 13.28 -29.55 -5.70
CA GLU A 501 14.49 -29.37 -4.89
C GLU A 501 14.44 -28.07 -4.08
N ASN A 502 14.07 -26.96 -4.74
CA ASN A 502 13.91 -25.66 -4.08
C ASN A 502 12.77 -25.68 -3.05
N LEU A 503 11.68 -26.41 -3.31
CA LEU A 503 10.55 -26.55 -2.37
C LEU A 503 11.00 -27.22 -1.07
N VAL A 504 11.76 -28.31 -1.17
CA VAL A 504 12.29 -29.03 -0.01
C VAL A 504 13.21 -28.12 0.80
N ALA A 505 14.11 -27.40 0.13
CA ALA A 505 14.99 -26.43 0.78
C ALA A 505 14.21 -25.31 1.47
N ALA A 506 13.21 -24.74 0.80
CA ALA A 506 12.37 -23.67 1.35
C ALA A 506 11.58 -24.14 2.58
N GLN A 507 11.03 -25.36 2.56
CA GLN A 507 10.33 -25.95 3.71
C GLN A 507 11.25 -26.19 4.89
N GLN A 508 12.44 -26.75 4.65
CA GLN A 508 13.45 -26.94 5.71
C GLN A 508 13.90 -25.61 6.31
N ASN A 509 14.15 -24.62 5.48
CA ASN A 509 14.54 -23.28 5.93
C ASN A 509 13.41 -22.59 6.69
N LEU A 510 12.15 -22.81 6.31
CA LEU A 510 10.99 -22.28 7.03
C LEU A 510 10.85 -22.92 8.42
N GLU A 511 11.08 -24.23 8.54
CA GLU A 511 11.13 -24.91 9.83
C GLU A 511 12.24 -24.35 10.73
N ILE A 512 13.44 -24.11 10.16
CA ILE A 512 14.55 -23.48 10.87
C ILE A 512 14.18 -22.06 11.34
N ALA A 513 13.60 -21.24 10.45
CA ALA A 513 13.17 -19.88 10.77
C ALA A 513 12.12 -19.86 11.90
N ASN A 514 11.15 -20.78 11.87
CA ASN A 514 10.14 -20.89 12.91
C ASN A 514 10.74 -21.37 14.24
N ALA A 515 11.70 -22.30 14.23
CA ALA A 515 12.42 -22.69 15.44
C ALA A 515 13.23 -21.52 16.04
N ASP A 516 13.78 -20.64 15.20
CA ASP A 516 14.51 -19.44 15.67
C ASP A 516 13.61 -18.38 16.31
N LEU A 517 12.30 -18.38 16.01
CA LEU A 517 11.33 -17.58 16.78
C LEU A 517 11.15 -18.14 18.20
N GLU A 518 11.30 -19.44 18.38
CA GLU A 518 11.10 -20.14 19.66
C GLU A 518 12.37 -20.13 20.53
N ASP A 519 13.56 -20.11 19.92
CA ASP A 519 14.86 -20.02 20.60
C ASP A 519 15.69 -18.82 20.11
N PRO A 520 15.45 -17.63 20.67
CA PRO A 520 16.13 -16.43 20.22
C PRO A 520 17.59 -16.35 20.71
N ILE A 521 18.04 -17.25 21.59
CA ILE A 521 19.46 -17.35 21.97
C ILE A 521 20.23 -18.08 20.90
N ALA A 522 19.69 -19.23 20.45
CA ALA A 522 20.28 -19.96 19.35
C ALA A 522 20.38 -19.04 18.12
N LEU A 523 19.36 -18.23 17.85
CA LEU A 523 19.39 -17.20 16.80
C LEU A 523 20.50 -16.15 17.01
N MET A 524 20.64 -15.59 18.22
CA MET A 524 21.70 -14.63 18.53
C MET A 524 23.09 -15.23 18.32
N ASN A 525 23.30 -16.49 18.73
CA ASN A 525 24.57 -17.19 18.53
C ASN A 525 24.86 -17.41 17.05
N LYS A 526 23.86 -17.85 16.27
CA LYS A 526 23.97 -17.96 14.80
C LYS A 526 24.35 -16.62 14.16
N LEU A 527 23.76 -15.51 14.59
CA LEU A 527 24.07 -14.17 14.06
C LEU A 527 25.45 -13.65 14.48
N ARG A 528 25.93 -14.00 15.68
CA ARG A 528 27.31 -13.70 16.11
C ARG A 528 28.33 -14.47 15.28
N GLU A 529 28.07 -15.73 15.00
CA GLU A 529 28.92 -16.60 14.18
C GLU A 529 28.86 -16.24 12.69
N ASN A 530 27.69 -15.78 12.22
CA ASN A 530 27.42 -15.50 10.83
C ASN A 530 26.47 -14.32 10.67
N LYS A 531 27.03 -13.16 10.32
CA LYS A 531 26.25 -11.93 10.08
C LYS A 531 25.31 -12.03 8.87
N ASP A 532 25.59 -12.95 7.94
CA ASP A 532 24.79 -13.18 6.74
C ASP A 532 23.76 -14.32 6.94
N TYR A 533 23.51 -14.73 8.19
CA TYR A 533 22.65 -15.87 8.51
C TYR A 533 21.29 -15.82 7.82
N PHE A 534 20.58 -14.68 7.89
CA PHE A 534 19.26 -14.56 7.26
C PHE A 534 19.31 -14.64 5.74
N ASN A 535 20.36 -14.08 5.12
CA ASN A 535 20.54 -14.17 3.67
C ASN A 535 20.81 -15.62 3.23
N GLN A 536 21.52 -16.40 4.05
CA GLN A 536 21.71 -17.84 3.80
C GLN A 536 20.45 -18.65 4.08
N LEU A 537 19.67 -18.26 5.09
CA LEU A 537 18.42 -18.93 5.46
C LEU A 537 17.36 -18.83 4.33
N ILE A 538 17.33 -17.71 3.61
CA ILE A 538 16.42 -17.55 2.47
C ILE A 538 17.03 -17.96 1.13
N GLU A 539 18.32 -18.34 1.11
CA GLU A 539 19.00 -18.75 -0.11
C GLU A 539 18.51 -20.13 -0.54
N LEU A 540 17.92 -20.17 -1.72
CA LEU A 540 17.42 -21.39 -2.34
C LEU A 540 18.41 -21.87 -3.42
N PRO A 541 18.48 -23.18 -3.70
CA PRO A 541 19.43 -23.76 -4.65
C PRO A 541 19.06 -23.50 -6.12
N TYR A 542 18.49 -22.33 -6.46
CA TYR A 542 18.30 -21.91 -7.84
C TYR A 542 19.62 -22.16 -8.58
N THR A 543 19.58 -23.06 -9.56
CA THR A 543 20.80 -23.56 -10.17
C THR A 543 21.56 -22.40 -10.82
N LYS A 544 22.86 -22.28 -10.51
CA LYS A 544 23.78 -21.35 -11.19
C LYS A 544 24.13 -21.81 -12.59
#